data_AF-A0A0G3IUQ1-F1
#
_entry.id   AF-A0A0G3IUQ1-F1
#
_cell.length_a   1.000
_cell.length_b   1.000
_cell.length_c   1.000
_cell.angle_alpha   90.00
_cell.angle_beta   90.00
_cell.angle_gamma   90.00
#
_symmetry.space_group_name_H-M   'P 1'
#
loop_
_entity.id
_entity.type
_entity.pdbx_description
1 polymer ?
#
loop_
_entity_poly.entity_id
_entity_poly.type
_entity_poly.pdbx_seq_one_letter_code
_entity_poly.pdbx_strand_id
1 'polypeptide(L)' 'MAPTRTVTAHPQAVIVMPELRGMYWTDAEPALRTLGWTGVLSKAPDLPNSPYRKNQIAAQIPAPGQVIAGDAVITLQFAN' A
#
# COMPACT_ATOMS: atom_id res chain seq x y z
N MET A 1 -31.53 19.10 -24.36
CA MET A 1 -30.57 18.11 -24.87
C MET A 1 -29.44 17.99 -23.84
N ALA A 2 -29.22 16.76 -23.35
CA ALA A 2 -28.17 16.24 -22.46
C ALA A 2 -27.70 17.11 -21.26
N PRO A 3 -27.94 16.69 -20.00
CA PRO A 3 -27.09 17.13 -18.90
C PRO A 3 -25.70 16.53 -19.10
N THR A 4 -24.68 17.38 -19.15
CA THR A 4 -23.28 16.97 -19.03
C THR A 4 -23.17 16.11 -17.79
N ARG A 5 -22.90 14.81 -17.96
CA ARG A 5 -22.51 13.95 -16.85
C ARG A 5 -21.19 14.51 -16.33
N THR A 6 -21.24 15.36 -15.32
CA THR A 6 -20.17 15.45 -14.34
C THR A 6 -19.97 14.02 -13.88
N VAL A 7 -18.96 13.34 -14.44
CA VAL A 7 -18.33 12.27 -13.73
C VAL A 7 -17.80 12.98 -12.49
N THR A 8 -18.59 13.00 -11.41
CA THR A 8 -18.02 13.07 -10.08
C THR A 8 -17.17 11.81 -10.01
N ALA A 9 -15.97 11.88 -10.59
CA ALA A 9 -14.90 11.01 -10.16
C ALA A 9 -14.92 11.28 -8.67
N HIS A 10 -15.32 10.29 -7.86
CA HIS A 10 -14.92 10.29 -6.47
C HIS A 10 -13.45 10.66 -6.55
N PRO A 11 -13.01 11.80 -5.98
CA PRO A 11 -11.61 12.16 -6.02
C PRO A 11 -10.91 10.89 -5.58
N GLN A 12 -10.16 10.27 -6.50
CA GLN A 12 -9.56 8.97 -6.28
C GLN A 12 -8.82 9.16 -4.97
N ALA A 13 -9.26 8.49 -3.90
CA ALA A 13 -8.81 8.87 -2.57
C ALA A 13 -7.31 8.65 -2.57
N VAL A 14 -6.51 9.72 -2.65
CA VAL A 14 -5.06 9.56 -2.73
C VAL A 14 -4.54 9.40 -1.32
N ILE A 15 -3.56 8.52 -1.16
CA ILE A 15 -2.91 8.29 0.12
C ILE A 15 -1.42 8.52 -0.04
N VAL A 16 -0.77 8.95 1.04
CA VAL A 16 0.69 8.97 1.11
C VAL A 16 1.13 7.59 1.57
N MET A 17 1.95 6.92 0.76
CA MET A 17 2.50 5.60 1.07
C MET A 17 3.26 5.67 2.41
N PRO A 18 2.82 4.96 3.46
CA PRO A 18 3.51 4.99 4.75
C PRO A 18 4.81 4.20 4.70
N GLU A 19 5.66 4.41 5.68
CA GLU A 19 6.78 3.51 5.97
C GLU A 19 6.22 2.27 6.67
N LEU A 20 6.40 1.10 6.05
CA LEU A 20 5.89 -0.18 6.51
C LEU A 20 7.01 -1.16 6.90
N ARG A 21 8.28 -0.82 6.67
CA ARG A 21 9.37 -1.78 6.82
C ARG A 21 9.62 -2.03 8.30
N GLY A 22 9.83 -3.29 8.67
CA GLY A 22 9.93 -3.71 10.06
C GLY A 22 8.59 -3.84 10.79
N MET A 23 7.46 -3.53 10.14
CA MET A 23 6.12 -3.86 10.65
C MET A 23 5.71 -5.26 10.18
N TYR A 24 4.79 -5.89 10.91
CA TYR A 24 4.10 -7.08 10.45
C TYR A 24 2.91 -6.70 9.56
N TRP A 25 2.55 -7.57 8.61
CA TRP A 25 1.38 -7.33 7.75
C TRP A 25 0.09 -7.11 8.55
N THR A 26 -0.06 -7.82 9.67
CA THR A 26 -1.21 -7.72 10.58
C THR A 26 -1.42 -6.32 11.15
N ASP A 27 -0.35 -5.52 11.25
CA ASP A 27 -0.40 -4.13 11.73
C ASP A 27 -0.40 -3.13 10.56
N ALA A 28 0.33 -3.44 9.48
CA ALA A 28 0.44 -2.59 8.31
C ALA A 28 -0.87 -2.49 7.51
N GLU A 29 -1.56 -3.61 7.30
CA GLU A 29 -2.83 -3.64 6.56
C GLU A 29 -3.89 -2.72 7.18
N PRO A 30 -4.26 -2.84 8.48
CA PRO A 30 -5.27 -1.96 9.06
C PRO A 30 -4.85 -0.49 9.04
N ALA A 31 -3.55 -0.18 9.21
CA ALA A 31 -3.06 1.20 9.08
C ALA A 31 -3.27 1.77 7.67
N LEU A 32 -2.98 0.98 6.62
CA LEU A 32 -3.26 1.36 5.23
C LEU A 32 -4.77 1.57 5.00
N ARG A 33 -5.62 0.67 5.53
CA ARG A 33 -7.08 0.80 5.44
C ARG A 33 -7.58 2.08 6.11
N THR A 34 -7.05 2.43 7.29
CA THR A 34 -7.38 3.68 8.00
C THR A 34 -6.99 4.93 7.20
N LEU A 35 -5.88 4.87 6.44
CA LEU A 35 -5.48 5.96 5.53
C LEU A 35 -6.38 6.07 4.29
N GLY A 36 -7.26 5.10 4.04
CA GLY A 36 -8.15 5.08 2.87
C GLY A 36 -7.66 4.18 1.73
N TRP A 37 -6.65 3.34 1.97
CA TRP A 37 -6.23 2.35 0.98
C TRP A 37 -7.30 1.25 0.84
N THR A 38 -7.72 0.97 -0.38
CA THR A 38 -8.69 -0.07 -0.75
C THR A 38 -8.19 -0.97 -1.87
N GLY A 39 -6.94 -0.79 -2.29
CA GLY A 39 -6.30 -1.55 -3.36
C GLY A 39 -5.97 -3.00 -2.99
N VAL A 40 -5.15 -3.61 -3.84
CA VAL A 40 -4.73 -5.01 -3.69
C VAL A 40 -3.26 -5.11 -3.28
N LEU A 41 -2.99 -6.02 -2.34
CA LEU A 41 -1.62 -6.39 -2.00
C LEU A 41 -1.08 -7.37 -3.05
N SER A 42 0.10 -7.06 -3.58
CA SER A 42 0.94 -8.00 -4.33
C SER A 42 2.06 -8.50 -3.41
N LYS A 43 2.05 -9.78 -3.07
CA LYS A 43 3.17 -10.39 -2.33
C LYS A 43 4.27 -10.78 -3.32
N ALA A 44 5.43 -10.15 -3.21
CA ALA A 44 6.64 -10.54 -3.93
C ALA A 44 7.41 -11.65 -3.16
N PRO A 45 8.40 -12.30 -3.79
CA PRO A 45 9.23 -13.30 -3.12
C PRO A 45 9.86 -12.75 -1.83
N ASP A 46 9.89 -13.60 -0.81
CA ASP A 46 10.45 -13.24 0.49
C ASP A 46 11.95 -12.91 0.33
N LEU A 47 12.42 -11.89 1.05
CA LEU A 47 13.77 -11.36 0.95
C LEU A 47 14.70 -12.09 1.94
N PRO A 48 15.68 -12.88 1.46
CA PRO A 48 16.67 -13.51 2.33
C PRO A 48 17.67 -12.47 2.85
N ASN A 49 18.31 -12.76 3.99
CA ASN A 49 19.33 -11.89 4.60
C ASN A 49 18.84 -10.47 4.90
N SER A 50 17.54 -10.32 5.13
CA SER A 50 16.95 -9.07 5.58
C SER A 50 17.38 -8.73 7.00
N PRO A 51 17.60 -7.45 7.36
CA PRO A 51 17.86 -7.03 8.75
C PRO A 51 16.62 -7.14 9.64
N TYR A 52 15.44 -7.38 9.07
CA TYR A 52 14.16 -7.47 9.78
C TYR A 52 13.87 -8.87 10.31
N ARG A 53 12.95 -8.97 11.28
CA ARG A 53 12.51 -10.27 11.83
C ARG A 53 11.68 -11.02 10.80
N LYS A 54 11.69 -12.35 10.87
CA LYS A 54 10.85 -13.22 10.04
C LYS A 54 9.40 -12.75 10.02
N ASN A 55 8.78 -12.74 8.83
CA ASN A 55 7.42 -12.25 8.55
C ASN A 55 7.21 -10.73 8.70
N GLN A 56 8.25 -9.95 9.00
CA GLN A 56 8.16 -8.49 8.88
C GLN A 56 8.35 -8.08 7.42
N ILE A 57 7.75 -6.94 7.06
CA ILE A 57 7.93 -6.31 5.76
C ILE A 57 9.39 -5.86 5.65
N ALA A 58 10.10 -6.39 4.68
CA ALA A 58 11.50 -6.07 4.42
C ALA A 58 11.66 -5.02 3.33
N ALA A 59 10.77 -5.03 2.34
CA ALA A 59 10.72 -4.04 1.28
C ALA A 59 9.27 -3.72 0.91
N GLN A 60 9.07 -2.50 0.42
CA GLN A 60 7.78 -2.00 -0.03
C GLN A 60 7.94 -1.25 -1.35
N ILE A 61 6.94 -1.38 -2.21
CA ILE A 61 6.79 -0.62 -3.44
C ILE A 61 5.30 -0.28 -3.55
N PRO A 62 4.89 0.99 -3.73
CA PRO A 62 5.72 2.19 -3.89
C PRO A 62 6.54 2.57 -2.65
N ALA A 63 7.51 3.48 -2.82
CA ALA A 63 8.40 3.93 -1.76
C ALA A 63 7.65 4.80 -0.72
N PRO A 64 8.10 4.83 0.54
CA PRO A 64 7.51 5.70 1.57
C PRO A 64 7.49 7.16 1.14
N GLY A 65 6.39 7.87 1.45
CA GLY A 65 6.19 9.27 1.12
C GLY A 65 5.67 9.52 -0.30
N GLN A 66 5.60 8.52 -1.18
CA GLN A 66 4.97 8.68 -2.49
C GLN A 66 3.46 8.82 -2.36
N VAL A 67 2.88 9.76 -3.12
CA VAL A 67 1.43 9.88 -3.25
C VAL A 67 0.96 8.85 -4.27
N ILE A 68 0.05 7.97 -3.83
CA ILE A 68 -0.49 6.87 -4.65
C ILE A 68 -2.02 6.95 -4.62
N ALA A 69 -2.66 6.36 -5.64
CA ALA A 69 -4.12 6.20 -5.60
C ALA A 69 -4.50 5.25 -4.46
N GLY A 70 -5.65 5.46 -3.83
CA GLY A 70 -6.12 4.66 -2.70
C GLY A 70 -6.43 3.21 -3.10
N ASP A 71 -6.73 2.96 -4.37
CA ASP A 71 -6.89 1.64 -4.96
C ASP A 71 -5.60 1.08 -5.58
N ALA A 72 -4.46 1.76 -5.43
CA ALA A 72 -3.20 1.34 -6.03
C ALA A 72 -2.73 -0.03 -5.51
N VAL A 73 -2.05 -0.77 -6.37
CA VAL A 73 -1.38 -2.02 -6.01
C VAL A 73 -0.15 -1.70 -5.17
N ILE A 74 -0.06 -2.29 -3.98
CA ILE A 74 1.14 -2.22 -3.14
C ILE A 74 1.84 -3.57 -3.21
N THR A 75 3.12 -3.57 -3.56
CA THR A 75 3.97 -4.77 -3.55
C THR A 75 4.82 -4.80 -2.29
N LEU A 76 4.73 -5.89 -1.53
CA LEU A 76 5.54 -6.10 -0.32
C LEU A 76 6.38 -7.37 -0.44
N GLN A 77 7.59 -7.30 0.10
CA GLN A 77 8.45 -8.45 0.35
C GLN A 77 8.63 -8.64 1.84
N PHE A 78 8.58 -9.87 2.31
CA PHE A 78 8.71 -10.20 3.72
C PHE A 78 10.07 -10.81 4.01
N ALA A 79 10.59 -10.61 5.21
CA ALA A 79 11.80 -11.28 5.66
C ALA A 79 11.53 -12.77 5.88
N ASN A 80 12.44 -13.61 5.36
CA ASN A 80 12.44 -15.06 5.55
C ASN A 80 13.25 -15.48 6.79
#